data_AF-A0AA88PX02-F1
#
_entry.id   AF-A0AA88PX02-F1
#
_cell.length_a   1.000
_cell.length_b   1.000
_cell.length_c   1.000
_cell.angle_alpha   90.00
_cell.angle_beta   90.00
_cell.angle_gamma   90.00
#
_symmetry.space_group_name_H-M   'P 1'
#
loop_
_entity.id
_entity.type
_entity.pdbx_description
1 polymer ?
#
loop_
_entity_poly.entity_id
_entity_poly.type
_entity_poly.pdbx_seq_one_letter_code
_entity_poly.pdbx_strand_id
1 'polypeptide(L)'
;MTIISLLLLASLLPHLTFTAHVNVGIVNGTEAKAHSRPYMVSIQLNKTHICGGFLISDAFVLTAAHCRERLQTLTVVVGAHNLENSKNLHRIGVKSYIPHPSYDNHFSWNDIMLLKLQEKVNLSNNAQWILLPGKDDVVKENTLCSVAGWGSLETNGSNSSCLMEANVHIMNNKECHKKWGNLFSQQMMCTHGHGGSCTGDSGGPLVCGNTAVGVTAFGSKLLCNSPENPNVVENLTVVVGAHDYTHGSRRMDVKFYHIHPGYDSKHLLNDIMLIQLHEKVNKSNNIKWISIPKKDKDIKAKTKVKCSVAGWGKKNTKGGASAKLMEVNVTIIDPKECKKYWGKDYSTSRMVCAGGHGGFCQCSTSTMTHFTAILLATAVTTLHFTVVVGDDIINGKKASKNSLQYMVSVQYNKKHHCGGFLISPQYVLTAAHCASEKMTVVLGDHNISAQKNLKRYDVVDKFIPKTFKNVTMGNDIMLLKISRKAVLGGKVKTVTFPHQHYSIKNNTQCLVAGWGSTKERKTVNDLLTSNVSTVDIHDCKEAWKKYKENITRLPPNIICAGGYKQNGGVCLGDSGGPLVCNSMAVGIVSFSIKGCKYPDVPNIFTDISKHARWIKAMMKKKET
;
A
#
# COMPACT_ATOMS: atom_id res chain seq x y z
N MET A 1 -39.46 70.72 -23.32
CA MET A 1 -39.21 69.31 -22.95
C MET A 1 -37.69 69.14 -22.89
N THR A 2 -37.07 68.72 -21.79
CA THR A 2 -37.17 67.33 -21.29
C THR A 2 -35.89 66.87 -20.57
N ILE A 3 -35.35 67.67 -19.63
CA ILE A 3 -34.75 67.21 -18.34
C ILE A 3 -33.78 65.99 -18.34
N ILE A 4 -32.53 66.25 -17.89
CA ILE A 4 -31.68 65.44 -16.97
C ILE A 4 -31.24 64.03 -17.49
N SER A 5 -29.95 63.66 -17.48
CA SER A 5 -29.06 63.64 -16.30
C SER A 5 -27.56 63.56 -16.63
N LEU A 6 -26.75 64.23 -15.78
CA LEU A 6 -25.31 64.02 -15.46
C LEU A 6 -24.39 63.41 -16.54
N LEU A 7 -23.32 64.05 -17.02
CA LEU A 7 -22.51 65.12 -16.43
C LEU A 7 -22.06 64.82 -14.99
N LEU A 8 -20.95 64.08 -14.83
CA LEU A 8 -19.91 64.47 -13.87
C LEU A 8 -18.57 63.80 -14.18
N LEU A 9 -17.55 64.64 -14.00
CA LEU A 9 -16.16 64.50 -14.35
C LEU A 9 -15.49 63.16 -14.00
N ALA A 10 -14.61 62.77 -14.92
CA ALA A 10 -13.26 62.29 -14.61
C ALA A 10 -12.78 62.63 -13.19
N SER A 11 -12.64 61.60 -12.36
CA SER A 11 -11.77 61.66 -11.19
C SER A 11 -11.02 60.33 -11.05
N LEU A 12 -9.72 60.45 -10.76
CA LEU A 12 -8.83 59.38 -10.27
C LEU A 12 -8.34 58.33 -11.29
N LEU A 13 -7.33 58.76 -12.08
CA LEU A 13 -5.95 58.20 -12.07
C LEU A 13 -5.70 56.72 -12.49
N PRO A 14 -4.45 56.34 -12.82
CA PRO A 14 -4.19 55.16 -13.65
C PRO A 14 -4.15 53.87 -12.83
N HIS A 15 -4.98 52.89 -13.20
CA HIS A 15 -4.79 51.53 -12.75
C HIS A 15 -3.95 50.74 -13.74
N LEU A 16 -2.77 50.34 -13.24
CA LEU A 16 -1.85 49.42 -13.89
C LEU A 16 -2.61 48.22 -14.44
N THR A 17 -2.38 47.87 -15.70
CA THR A 17 -2.58 46.49 -16.17
C THR A 17 -1.48 45.61 -15.60
N PHE A 18 -1.55 45.37 -14.30
CA PHE A 18 -0.80 44.31 -13.61
C PHE A 18 -1.74 43.15 -13.31
N THR A 19 -1.15 41.98 -13.05
CA THR A 19 -1.80 40.68 -12.83
C THR A 19 -2.31 39.99 -14.11
N ALA A 20 -2.03 38.70 -14.33
CA ALA A 20 -0.99 37.86 -13.75
C ALA A 20 -0.64 36.73 -14.73
N HIS A 21 0.63 36.31 -14.77
CA HIS A 21 0.97 35.00 -15.34
C HIS A 21 0.40 33.92 -14.43
N VAL A 22 -0.46 33.05 -14.98
CA VAL A 22 -1.08 31.93 -14.26
C VAL A 22 -0.22 30.68 -14.49
N ASN A 23 0.86 30.56 -13.71
CA ASN A 23 1.60 29.31 -13.50
C ASN A 23 1.20 28.79 -12.11
N VAL A 24 0.41 27.71 -12.02
CA VAL A 24 -0.29 27.31 -10.78
C VAL A 24 0.05 25.89 -10.40
N GLY A 25 0.53 25.64 -9.18
CA GLY A 25 0.69 24.30 -8.64
C GLY A 25 0.73 24.26 -7.13
N ILE A 26 0.51 23.05 -6.58
CA ILE A 26 -0.55 22.86 -5.57
C ILE A 26 -1.86 23.46 -6.15
N VAL A 27 -3.00 22.77 -6.17
CA VAL A 27 -4.15 23.30 -6.92
C VAL A 27 -4.61 24.63 -6.29
N ASN A 28 -4.62 25.71 -7.08
CA ASN A 28 -4.77 27.12 -6.65
C ASN A 28 -3.71 27.63 -5.64
N GLY A 29 -2.51 27.07 -5.68
CA GLY A 29 -1.35 27.53 -4.92
C GLY A 29 -0.50 28.57 -5.66
N THR A 30 0.45 29.14 -4.92
CA THR A 30 1.47 30.07 -5.42
C THR A 30 2.85 29.45 -5.28
N GLU A 31 3.82 29.92 -6.07
CA GLU A 31 5.21 29.53 -5.86
C GLU A 31 5.67 29.97 -4.46
N ALA A 32 6.20 29.01 -3.68
CA ALA A 32 6.69 29.32 -2.35
C ALA A 32 7.90 30.25 -2.46
N LYS A 33 8.06 31.19 -1.52
CA LYS A 33 9.30 32.00 -1.49
C LYS A 33 10.50 31.06 -1.39
N ALA A 34 11.49 31.23 -2.27
CA ALA A 34 12.65 30.33 -2.35
C ALA A 34 13.28 30.08 -0.97
N HIS A 35 13.47 28.79 -0.65
CA HIS A 35 14.00 28.28 0.63
C HIS A 35 13.19 28.64 1.91
N SER A 36 11.99 29.22 1.81
CA SER A 36 11.13 29.52 2.97
C SER A 36 10.50 28.29 3.65
N ARG A 37 10.69 27.10 3.08
CA ARG A 37 10.21 25.81 3.58
C ARG A 37 11.41 24.84 3.73
N PRO A 38 12.40 25.13 4.58
CA PRO A 38 13.69 24.42 4.62
C PRO A 38 13.59 22.96 5.06
N TYR A 39 12.42 22.54 5.54
CA TYR A 39 12.10 21.15 5.89
C TYR A 39 11.62 20.31 4.72
N MET A 40 11.30 20.89 3.57
CA MET A 40 10.75 20.15 2.43
C MET A 40 11.79 19.23 1.80
N VAL A 41 11.35 18.01 1.51
CA VAL A 41 12.15 16.95 0.91
C VAL A 41 11.46 16.44 -0.34
N SER A 42 12.20 16.43 -1.45
CA SER A 42 11.76 15.80 -2.69
C SER A 42 12.25 14.35 -2.68
N ILE A 43 11.32 13.39 -2.58
CA ILE A 43 11.62 11.96 -2.71
C ILE A 43 11.65 11.61 -4.19
N GLN A 44 12.74 10.98 -4.61
CA GLN A 44 13.03 10.76 -6.02
C GLN A 44 13.41 9.32 -6.36
N LEU A 45 12.75 8.79 -7.38
CA LEU A 45 13.08 7.57 -8.09
C LEU A 45 13.85 7.92 -9.36
N ASN A 46 15.00 7.30 -9.61
CA ASN A 46 15.79 7.52 -10.84
C ASN A 46 16.09 9.00 -11.16
N LYS A 47 16.23 9.85 -10.12
CA LYS A 47 16.37 11.32 -10.18
C LYS A 47 15.12 12.11 -10.61
N THR A 48 13.96 11.46 -10.69
CA THR A 48 12.64 12.09 -10.93
C THR A 48 11.85 12.18 -9.64
N HIS A 49 11.20 13.32 -9.37
CA HIS A 49 10.32 13.50 -8.22
C HIS A 49 9.08 12.59 -8.31
N ILE A 50 8.79 11.87 -7.21
CA ILE A 50 7.62 10.99 -7.10
C ILE A 50 6.72 11.28 -5.90
N CYS A 51 7.28 11.85 -4.83
CA CYS A 51 6.57 12.18 -3.58
C CYS A 51 7.28 13.29 -2.81
N GLY A 52 6.53 13.99 -1.98
CA GLY A 52 7.03 14.82 -0.89
C GLY A 52 7.48 14.02 0.34
N GLY A 53 8.18 14.73 1.21
CA GLY A 53 8.59 14.30 2.53
C GLY A 53 9.04 15.52 3.31
N PHE A 54 9.35 15.35 4.59
CA PHE A 54 9.89 16.43 5.41
C PHE A 54 10.91 15.96 6.44
N LEU A 55 11.92 16.79 6.70
CA LEU A 55 12.93 16.53 7.72
C LEU A 55 12.33 16.64 9.12
N ILE A 56 12.54 15.61 9.94
CA ILE A 56 12.21 15.61 11.38
C ILE A 56 13.48 15.53 12.26
N SER A 57 14.64 15.33 11.64
CA SER A 57 15.98 15.41 12.23
C SER A 57 17.04 15.49 11.12
N ASP A 58 18.32 15.58 11.47
CA ASP A 58 19.43 15.52 10.51
C ASP A 58 19.57 14.17 9.77
N ALA A 59 18.97 13.09 10.28
CA ALA A 59 19.13 11.73 9.74
C ALA A 59 17.82 11.05 9.30
N PHE A 60 16.66 11.69 9.52
CA PHE A 60 15.35 11.10 9.23
C PHE A 60 14.40 12.05 8.49
N VAL A 61 13.77 11.52 7.45
CA VAL A 61 12.67 12.12 6.71
C VAL A 61 11.39 11.35 7.04
N LEU A 62 10.31 12.07 7.31
CA LEU A 62 8.96 11.53 7.43
C LEU A 62 8.22 11.71 6.10
N THR A 63 7.45 10.69 5.71
CA THR A 63 6.69 10.66 4.44
C THR A 63 5.57 9.61 4.52
N ALA A 64 4.77 9.47 3.47
CA ALA A 64 3.74 8.46 3.36
C ALA A 64 4.36 7.08 3.04
N ALA A 65 3.73 6.00 3.49
CA ALA A 65 4.22 4.65 3.23
C ALA A 65 3.99 4.20 1.78
N HIS A 66 2.92 4.68 1.13
CA HIS A 66 2.64 4.40 -0.29
C HIS A 66 3.69 4.99 -1.24
N CYS A 67 4.42 6.04 -0.84
CA CYS A 67 5.48 6.68 -1.63
C CYS A 67 6.68 5.77 -1.93
N ARG A 68 6.71 4.55 -1.37
CA ARG A 68 7.69 3.53 -1.69
C ARG A 68 7.05 2.36 -2.43
N GLU A 69 7.13 2.38 -3.76
CA GLU A 69 6.96 1.15 -4.53
C GLU A 69 8.05 0.13 -4.16
N ARG A 70 7.66 -1.14 -4.04
CA ARG A 70 8.55 -2.19 -3.50
C ARG A 70 9.74 -2.45 -4.42
N LEU A 71 10.92 -2.59 -3.80
CA LEU A 71 12.27 -2.80 -4.39
C LEU A 71 12.97 -1.58 -5.01
N GLN A 72 12.37 -0.39 -5.02
CA GLN A 72 13.06 0.79 -5.52
C GLN A 72 14.01 1.39 -4.47
N THR A 73 15.21 1.77 -4.90
CA THR A 73 16.14 2.59 -4.11
C THR A 73 15.80 4.05 -4.32
N LEU A 74 15.13 4.64 -3.33
CA LEU A 74 14.81 6.06 -3.31
C LEU A 74 16.06 6.87 -2.95
N THR A 75 16.16 8.05 -3.56
CA THR A 75 17.01 9.14 -3.09
C THR A 75 16.13 10.27 -2.60
N VAL A 76 16.64 11.09 -1.70
CA VAL A 76 16.00 12.34 -1.28
C VAL A 76 16.82 13.53 -1.78
N VAL A 77 16.16 14.62 -2.10
CA VAL A 77 16.78 15.94 -2.32
C VAL A 77 16.27 16.88 -1.25
N VAL A 78 17.19 17.54 -0.56
CA VAL A 78 16.91 18.45 0.57
C VAL A 78 17.33 19.88 0.22
N GLY A 79 16.58 20.87 0.70
CA GLY A 79 16.87 22.30 0.56
C GLY A 79 16.86 22.89 -0.86
N ALA A 80 16.38 22.13 -1.84
CA ALA A 80 16.11 22.63 -3.18
C ALA A 80 14.86 23.55 -3.17
N HIS A 81 14.85 24.55 -4.05
CA HIS A 81 13.62 25.26 -4.42
C HIS A 81 13.13 24.78 -5.79
N ASN A 82 14.00 24.85 -6.81
CA ASN A 82 13.74 24.34 -8.15
C ASN A 82 14.49 23.01 -8.38
N LEU A 83 13.81 22.02 -8.96
CA LEU A 83 14.32 20.66 -9.21
C LEU A 83 14.93 20.42 -10.61
N GLU A 84 14.79 21.34 -11.57
CA GLU A 84 15.37 21.21 -12.91
C GLU A 84 16.90 21.38 -12.91
N ASN A 85 17.45 22.15 -11.97
CA ASN A 85 18.91 22.39 -11.84
C ASN A 85 19.64 21.18 -11.21
N SER A 86 19.46 20.02 -11.84
CA SER A 86 19.80 18.68 -11.34
C SER A 86 21.28 18.43 -11.04
N LYS A 87 22.19 19.28 -11.52
CA LYS A 87 23.65 19.18 -11.29
C LYS A 87 24.06 19.59 -9.88
N ASN A 88 23.32 20.49 -9.24
CA ASN A 88 23.67 21.09 -7.93
C ASN A 88 22.78 20.63 -6.77
N LEU A 89 21.85 19.70 -7.01
CA LEU A 89 20.94 19.19 -5.98
C LEU A 89 21.67 18.28 -5.00
N HIS A 90 21.71 18.65 -3.72
CA HIS A 90 22.22 17.77 -2.66
C HIS A 90 21.29 16.56 -2.51
N ARG A 91 21.76 15.42 -3.02
CA ARG A 91 20.99 14.19 -3.18
C ARG A 91 21.55 13.10 -2.28
N ILE A 92 20.78 12.69 -1.30
CA ILE A 92 21.16 11.68 -0.30
C ILE A 92 20.44 10.37 -0.60
N GLY A 93 21.15 9.25 -0.55
CA GLY A 93 20.53 7.93 -0.65
C GLY A 93 19.79 7.54 0.63
N VAL A 94 18.71 6.74 0.52
CA VAL A 94 18.02 6.19 1.71
C VAL A 94 18.71 4.90 2.17
N LYS A 95 19.00 4.80 3.47
CA LYS A 95 19.65 3.66 4.13
C LYS A 95 18.66 2.61 4.61
N SER A 96 17.52 3.03 5.17
CA SER A 96 16.47 2.11 5.60
C SER A 96 15.08 2.74 5.51
N TYR A 97 14.11 1.90 5.16
CA TYR A 97 12.70 2.26 5.01
C TYR A 97 11.91 1.61 6.15
N ILE A 98 11.28 2.41 6.98
CA ILE A 98 10.61 1.98 8.21
C ILE A 98 9.13 2.40 8.11
N PRO A 99 8.30 1.67 7.34
CA PRO A 99 6.87 1.93 7.28
C PRO A 99 6.20 1.54 8.60
N HIS A 100 5.05 2.14 8.90
CA HIS A 100 4.28 1.76 10.08
C HIS A 100 3.92 0.27 10.06
N PRO A 101 4.08 -0.48 11.18
CA PRO A 101 3.84 -1.93 11.20
C PRO A 101 2.40 -2.36 10.86
N SER A 102 1.44 -1.43 11.00
CA SER A 102 0.03 -1.61 10.64
C SER A 102 -0.37 -0.85 9.37
N TYR A 103 0.59 -0.47 8.51
CA TYR A 103 0.28 0.14 7.23
C TYR A 103 -0.51 -0.83 6.34
N ASP A 104 -1.72 -0.42 5.92
CA ASP A 104 -2.55 -1.16 4.97
C ASP A 104 -2.74 -0.36 3.68
N ASN A 105 -2.04 -0.78 2.62
CA ASN A 105 -2.07 -0.21 1.28
C ASN A 105 -3.45 -0.34 0.58
N HIS A 106 -4.39 -1.14 1.11
CA HIS A 106 -5.73 -1.28 0.52
C HIS A 106 -6.71 -0.21 1.01
N PHE A 107 -6.53 0.27 2.25
CA PHE A 107 -7.34 1.33 2.85
C PHE A 107 -6.55 2.64 3.06
N SER A 108 -5.27 2.66 2.69
CA SER A 108 -4.31 3.72 3.04
C SER A 108 -4.30 4.03 4.54
N TRP A 109 -4.45 3.01 5.40
CA TRP A 109 -4.47 3.20 6.86
C TRP A 109 -3.08 3.15 7.45
N ASN A 110 -2.76 4.12 8.32
CA ASN A 110 -1.42 4.32 8.88
C ASN A 110 -0.37 4.47 7.77
N ASP A 111 -0.71 5.27 6.75
CA ASP A 111 0.11 5.55 5.57
C ASP A 111 1.27 6.49 5.90
N ILE A 112 2.17 6.00 6.75
CA ILE A 112 3.30 6.75 7.31
C ILE A 112 4.57 5.90 7.35
N MET A 113 5.70 6.50 6.98
CA MET A 113 6.99 5.84 6.90
C MET A 113 8.13 6.80 7.26
N LEU A 114 9.08 6.29 8.05
CA LEU A 114 10.37 6.93 8.29
C LEU A 114 11.41 6.45 7.27
N LEU A 115 12.14 7.38 6.68
CA LEU A 115 13.34 7.12 5.88
C LEU A 115 14.57 7.50 6.70
N LYS A 116 15.44 6.54 7.00
CA LYS A 116 16.78 6.82 7.54
C LYS A 116 17.71 7.12 6.38
N LEU A 117 18.42 8.23 6.43
CA LEU A 117 19.34 8.65 5.38
C LEU A 117 20.68 7.89 5.45
N GLN A 118 21.41 7.82 4.33
CA GLN A 118 22.76 7.23 4.27
C GLN A 118 23.80 8.08 4.97
N GLU A 119 23.67 9.40 4.84
CA GLU A 119 24.46 10.43 5.52
C GLU A 119 23.53 11.42 6.23
N LYS A 120 24.09 12.22 7.14
CA LYS A 120 23.36 13.29 7.82
C LYS A 120 23.25 14.52 6.91
N VAL A 121 22.09 15.18 6.96
CA VAL A 121 21.89 16.49 6.34
C VAL A 121 22.72 17.53 7.09
N ASN A 122 23.57 18.25 6.36
CA ASN A 122 24.21 19.46 6.87
C ASN A 122 23.16 20.57 6.97
N LEU A 123 22.78 20.92 8.19
CA LEU A 123 21.77 21.95 8.44
C LEU A 123 22.25 23.32 7.95
N SER A 124 21.34 24.10 7.38
CA SER A 124 21.61 25.42 6.84
C SER A 124 20.34 26.27 6.85
N ASN A 125 20.38 27.50 6.34
CA ASN A 125 19.17 28.29 6.10
C ASN A 125 18.20 27.63 5.10
N ASN A 126 18.72 26.74 4.25
CA ASN A 126 17.95 26.07 3.21
C ASN A 126 17.50 24.65 3.62
N ALA A 127 18.09 24.06 4.66
CA ALA A 127 17.81 22.68 5.09
C ALA A 127 17.73 22.60 6.64
N GLN A 128 16.53 22.42 7.17
CA GLN A 128 16.23 22.34 8.61
C GLN A 128 15.09 21.35 8.87
N TRP A 129 14.97 20.77 10.05
CA TRP A 129 13.77 19.98 10.39
C TRP A 129 12.61 20.87 10.85
N ILE A 130 11.38 20.36 10.71
CA ILE A 130 10.16 21.00 11.24
C ILE A 130 9.77 20.41 12.60
N LEU A 131 9.00 21.17 13.39
CA LEU A 131 8.41 20.70 14.63
C LEU A 131 7.28 19.69 14.36
N LEU A 132 7.09 18.75 15.29
CA LEU A 132 5.93 17.85 15.34
C LEU A 132 4.99 18.29 16.50
N PRO A 133 3.73 17.85 16.55
CA PRO A 133 2.72 18.43 17.45
C PRO A 133 3.05 18.31 18.93
N GLY A 134 2.87 19.42 19.65
CA GLY A 134 2.89 19.49 21.10
C GLY A 134 1.51 19.27 21.73
N LYS A 135 1.50 19.09 23.05
CA LYS A 135 0.32 18.80 23.89
C LYS A 135 -0.87 19.74 23.71
N ASP A 136 -0.59 21.02 23.46
CA ASP A 136 -1.61 22.07 23.39
C ASP A 136 -1.98 22.40 21.93
N ASP A 137 -1.30 21.78 20.94
CA ASP A 137 -1.54 21.92 19.50
C ASP A 137 -2.72 21.05 19.01
N VAL A 138 -3.84 21.09 19.73
CA VAL A 138 -5.09 20.50 19.24
C VAL A 138 -5.55 21.33 18.04
N VAL A 139 -5.23 20.85 16.84
CA VAL A 139 -5.59 21.52 15.60
C VAL A 139 -7.12 21.51 15.45
N LYS A 140 -7.74 22.65 15.73
CA LYS A 140 -9.20 22.80 15.71
C LYS A 140 -9.72 22.74 14.27
N GLU A 141 -10.99 22.41 14.12
CA GLU A 141 -11.68 22.63 12.86
C GLU A 141 -11.52 24.09 12.40
N ASN A 142 -11.42 24.29 11.09
CA ASN A 142 -11.16 25.57 10.44
C ASN A 142 -9.85 26.27 10.86
N THR A 143 -8.91 25.58 11.51
CA THR A 143 -7.53 26.09 11.64
C THR A 143 -6.91 26.24 10.25
N LEU A 144 -6.36 27.44 9.98
CA LEU A 144 -5.58 27.72 8.78
C LEU A 144 -4.23 27.02 8.84
N CYS A 145 -3.93 26.24 7.81
CA CYS A 145 -2.73 25.47 7.62
C CYS A 145 -2.25 25.61 6.16
N SER A 146 -1.05 25.13 5.86
CA SER A 146 -0.49 25.12 4.51
C SER A 146 -0.01 23.72 4.12
N VAL A 147 -0.13 23.40 2.84
CA VAL A 147 0.55 22.28 2.19
C VAL A 147 1.55 22.83 1.18
N ALA A 148 2.68 22.14 1.01
CA ALA A 148 3.71 22.52 0.05
C ALA A 148 4.30 21.27 -0.64
N GLY A 149 4.75 21.44 -1.88
CA GLY A 149 5.28 20.33 -2.68
C GLY A 149 5.63 20.71 -4.12
N TRP A 150 6.09 19.70 -4.88
CA TRP A 150 6.42 19.80 -6.30
C TRP A 150 5.45 18.96 -7.15
N GLY A 151 4.27 18.64 -6.62
CA GLY A 151 3.26 17.85 -7.29
C GLY A 151 2.61 18.56 -8.48
N SER A 152 1.63 17.87 -9.06
CA SER A 152 0.89 18.33 -10.23
C SER A 152 0.26 19.69 -10.02
N LEU A 153 0.44 20.54 -11.03
CA LEU A 153 -0.08 21.89 -11.13
C LEU A 153 -1.62 21.94 -11.00
N GLU A 154 -2.26 21.00 -11.66
CA GLU A 154 -3.70 20.83 -11.81
C GLU A 154 -4.04 19.33 -11.86
N THR A 155 -5.33 18.97 -11.91
CA THR A 155 -5.71 17.55 -11.93
C THR A 155 -5.30 16.90 -13.26
N ASN A 156 -4.37 15.93 -13.19
CA ASN A 156 -3.66 15.31 -14.33
C ASN A 156 -2.63 16.21 -15.03
N GLY A 157 -2.28 17.37 -14.47
CA GLY A 157 -1.20 18.22 -14.98
C GLY A 157 0.20 17.69 -14.66
N SER A 158 1.23 18.29 -15.25
CA SER A 158 2.63 18.01 -14.93
C SER A 158 3.01 18.48 -13.53
N ASN A 159 4.00 17.81 -12.92
CA ASN A 159 4.63 18.24 -11.68
C ASN A 159 5.31 19.61 -11.83
N SER A 160 5.31 20.40 -10.76
CA SER A 160 6.07 21.65 -10.71
C SER A 160 7.59 21.40 -10.65
N SER A 161 8.38 22.24 -11.31
CA SER A 161 9.82 22.29 -11.08
C SER A 161 10.19 23.13 -9.86
N CYS A 162 9.47 24.24 -9.58
CA CYS A 162 9.61 25.03 -8.37
C CYS A 162 8.73 24.50 -7.21
N LEU A 163 9.16 24.73 -5.96
CA LEU A 163 8.35 24.40 -4.79
C LEU A 163 7.14 25.33 -4.75
N MET A 164 5.95 24.75 -4.65
CA MET A 164 4.70 25.48 -4.55
C MET A 164 4.07 25.31 -3.16
N GLU A 165 3.16 26.21 -2.79
CA GLU A 165 2.38 26.12 -1.55
C GLU A 165 0.95 26.64 -1.71
N ALA A 166 0.02 26.12 -0.90
CA ALA A 166 -1.31 26.70 -0.75
C ALA A 166 -1.86 26.58 0.67
N ASN A 167 -2.77 27.50 0.97
CA ASN A 167 -3.53 27.54 2.21
C ASN A 167 -4.72 26.58 2.17
N VAL A 168 -4.90 25.83 3.26
CA VAL A 168 -5.99 24.88 3.49
C VAL A 168 -6.50 25.02 4.94
N HIS A 169 -7.71 24.55 5.20
CA HIS A 169 -8.34 24.57 6.51
C HIS A 169 -8.64 23.15 6.97
N ILE A 170 -8.52 22.87 8.28
CA ILE A 170 -8.93 21.57 8.84
C ILE A 170 -10.45 21.40 8.74
N MET A 171 -10.91 20.27 8.21
CA MET A 171 -12.33 19.89 8.20
C MET A 171 -12.70 19.13 9.48
N ASN A 172 -13.95 19.27 9.93
CA ASN A 172 -14.48 18.47 11.03
C ASN A 172 -14.43 16.96 10.73
N ASN A 173 -13.90 16.15 11.64
CA ASN A 173 -13.76 14.70 11.44
C ASN A 173 -15.09 13.95 11.20
N LYS A 174 -16.23 14.44 11.70
CA LYS A 174 -17.55 13.84 11.42
C LYS A 174 -17.98 14.10 9.98
N GLU A 175 -17.69 15.29 9.45
CA GLU A 175 -17.97 15.65 8.05
C GLU A 175 -17.04 14.89 7.10
N CYS A 176 -15.74 14.86 7.42
CA CYS A 176 -14.75 14.05 6.71
C CYS A 176 -15.16 12.57 6.64
N HIS A 177 -15.60 11.99 7.76
CA HIS A 177 -16.15 10.63 7.81
C HIS A 177 -17.45 10.48 7.00
N LYS A 178 -18.33 11.48 6.95
CA LYS A 178 -19.53 11.46 6.10
C LYS A 178 -19.18 11.43 4.61
N LYS A 179 -18.13 12.16 4.19
CA LYS A 179 -17.67 12.25 2.79
C LYS A 179 -16.88 11.01 2.34
N TRP A 180 -16.04 10.43 3.20
CA TRP A 180 -15.18 9.28 2.87
C TRP A 180 -15.69 7.91 3.38
N GLY A 181 -16.65 7.89 4.29
CA GLY A 181 -17.22 6.69 4.89
C GLY A 181 -16.16 5.77 5.50
N ASN A 182 -16.25 4.47 5.18
CA ASN A 182 -15.35 3.43 5.70
C ASN A 182 -13.88 3.54 5.20
N LEU A 183 -13.56 4.50 4.33
CA LEU A 183 -12.16 4.78 3.97
C LEU A 183 -11.47 5.69 5.00
N PHE A 184 -12.24 6.50 5.75
CA PHE A 184 -11.71 7.37 6.79
C PHE A 184 -11.56 6.64 8.13
N SER A 185 -10.38 6.72 8.72
CA SER A 185 -10.08 6.20 10.06
C SER A 185 -9.95 7.33 11.09
N GLN A 186 -9.97 7.00 12.39
CA GLN A 186 -9.67 7.97 13.45
C GLN A 186 -8.18 8.39 13.50
N GLN A 187 -7.33 7.79 12.67
CA GLN A 187 -5.92 8.17 12.51
C GLN A 187 -5.74 9.21 11.40
N MET A 188 -6.82 9.65 10.75
CA MET A 188 -6.78 10.60 9.64
C MET A 188 -7.42 11.94 10.01
N MET A 189 -7.12 12.97 9.20
CA MET A 189 -7.79 14.26 9.20
C MET A 189 -8.09 14.67 7.74
N CYS A 190 -9.12 15.48 7.51
CA CYS A 190 -9.37 16.08 6.20
C CYS A 190 -8.96 17.56 6.17
N THR A 191 -8.61 18.07 4.99
CA THR A 191 -8.44 19.50 4.74
C THR A 191 -9.32 19.98 3.58
N HIS A 192 -9.73 21.25 3.61
CA HIS A 192 -10.57 21.89 2.60
C HIS A 192 -10.13 23.34 2.32
N GLY A 193 -10.60 23.91 1.22
CA GLY A 193 -10.31 25.30 0.84
C GLY A 193 -10.22 25.47 -0.67
N HIS A 194 -9.78 26.66 -1.10
CA HIS A 194 -9.43 26.88 -2.51
C HIS A 194 -8.18 26.10 -2.92
N GLY A 195 -7.20 26.01 -1.99
CA GLY A 195 -5.96 25.24 -2.12
C GLY A 195 -6.15 23.73 -1.92
N GLY A 196 -5.24 22.90 -2.45
CA GLY A 196 -5.21 21.47 -2.14
C GLY A 196 -4.03 20.70 -2.75
N SER A 197 -3.58 19.64 -2.07
CA SER A 197 -2.49 18.75 -2.51
C SER A 197 -2.90 17.87 -3.70
N CYS A 198 -1.99 17.63 -4.64
CA CYS A 198 -2.23 16.81 -5.83
C CYS A 198 -1.20 15.69 -6.00
N THR A 199 -1.19 15.03 -7.16
CA THR A 199 -0.25 13.93 -7.47
C THR A 199 1.20 14.39 -7.27
N GLY A 200 1.99 13.66 -6.49
CA GLY A 200 3.38 14.02 -6.18
C GLY A 200 3.56 14.79 -4.87
N ASP A 201 2.53 15.47 -4.34
CA ASP A 201 2.59 16.10 -3.01
C ASP A 201 2.42 15.10 -1.85
N SER A 202 1.98 13.88 -2.17
CA SER A 202 1.94 12.72 -1.27
C SER A 202 3.21 12.59 -0.44
N GLY A 203 3.05 12.37 0.86
CA GLY A 203 4.14 12.31 1.83
C GLY A 203 4.67 13.67 2.31
N GLY A 204 4.29 14.78 1.67
CA GLY A 204 4.57 16.13 2.18
C GLY A 204 3.86 16.41 3.52
N PRO A 205 4.30 17.45 4.26
CA PRO A 205 3.67 17.83 5.52
C PRO A 205 2.41 18.67 5.30
N LEU A 206 1.40 18.45 6.14
CA LEU A 206 0.42 19.48 6.48
C LEU A 206 0.97 20.30 7.64
N VAL A 207 1.16 21.62 7.44
CA VAL A 207 1.79 22.51 8.41
C VAL A 207 0.79 23.51 8.94
N CYS A 208 0.60 23.57 10.26
CA CYS A 208 -0.23 24.57 10.92
C CYS A 208 0.68 25.40 11.83
N GLY A 209 0.75 26.71 11.61
CA GLY A 209 1.80 27.55 12.21
C GLY A 209 3.20 27.08 11.79
N ASN A 210 4.02 26.66 12.75
CA ASN A 210 5.38 26.15 12.52
C ASN A 210 5.52 24.62 12.70
N THR A 211 4.39 23.91 12.74
CA THR A 211 4.30 22.51 13.17
C THR A 211 3.71 21.64 12.07
N ALA A 212 4.39 20.54 11.71
CA ALA A 212 3.86 19.52 10.80
C ALA A 212 2.89 18.60 11.56
N VAL A 213 1.59 18.79 11.36
CA VAL A 213 0.53 18.10 12.11
C VAL A 213 0.05 16.80 11.45
N GLY A 214 0.40 16.60 10.18
CA GLY A 214 0.07 15.38 9.46
C GLY A 214 0.88 15.18 8.19
N VAL A 215 0.70 14.00 7.59
CA VAL A 215 1.37 13.57 6.35
C VAL A 215 0.34 13.44 5.24
N THR A 216 0.54 14.11 4.10
CA THR A 216 -0.35 14.04 2.94
C THR A 216 -0.47 12.60 2.42
N ALA A 217 -1.67 12.03 2.46
CA ALA A 217 -1.89 10.63 2.09
C ALA A 217 -2.63 10.48 0.76
N PHE A 218 -3.87 10.97 0.65
CA PHE A 218 -4.66 10.84 -0.58
C PHE A 218 -5.72 11.95 -0.71
N GLY A 219 -6.37 12.01 -1.87
CA GLY A 219 -7.48 12.92 -2.13
C GLY A 219 -8.34 12.43 -3.29
N SER A 220 -9.24 13.28 -3.78
CA SER A 220 -10.04 12.97 -4.97
C SER A 220 -9.18 12.79 -6.22
N LYS A 221 -9.32 11.65 -6.89
CA LYS A 221 -8.72 11.37 -8.21
C LYS A 221 -9.39 12.12 -9.38
N LEU A 222 -10.39 12.96 -9.11
CA LEU A 222 -11.12 13.73 -10.14
C LEU A 222 -10.92 15.24 -10.04
N LEU A 223 -10.51 15.74 -8.87
CA LEU A 223 -10.30 17.16 -8.60
C LEU A 223 -9.47 17.28 -7.33
N CYS A 224 -8.18 17.64 -7.44
CA CYS A 224 -7.26 17.57 -6.30
C CYS A 224 -7.65 18.45 -5.08
N ASN A 225 -8.48 19.49 -5.25
CA ASN A 225 -9.08 20.30 -4.18
C ASN A 225 -10.60 20.06 -4.01
N SER A 226 -11.08 18.84 -4.26
CA SER A 226 -12.53 18.52 -4.27
C SER A 226 -13.23 18.80 -2.92
N PRO A 227 -14.28 19.63 -2.89
CA PRO A 227 -15.10 19.82 -1.69
C PRO A 227 -15.86 18.54 -1.27
N GLU A 228 -16.20 17.67 -2.22
CA GLU A 228 -16.92 16.41 -1.93
C GLU A 228 -16.01 15.26 -1.50
N ASN A 229 -14.77 15.25 -1.96
CA ASN A 229 -13.76 14.27 -1.59
C ASN A 229 -12.47 14.99 -1.17
N PRO A 230 -12.49 15.66 0.00
CA PRO A 230 -11.40 16.51 0.51
C PRO A 230 -10.09 15.74 0.71
N ASN A 231 -8.96 16.44 0.66
CA ASN A 231 -7.64 15.84 0.89
C ASN A 231 -7.58 15.23 2.30
N VAL A 232 -6.96 14.07 2.42
CA VAL A 232 -6.79 13.29 3.65
C VAL A 232 -5.32 13.21 4.01
N VAL A 233 -5.04 13.46 5.29
CA VAL A 233 -3.70 13.37 5.89
C VAL A 233 -3.70 12.39 7.06
N GLU A 234 -2.58 11.73 7.28
CA GLU A 234 -2.35 10.88 8.46
C GLU A 234 -1.95 11.72 9.69
N ASN A 235 -2.48 11.38 10.86
CA ASN A 235 -2.35 12.11 12.12
C ASN A 235 -1.27 11.50 13.04
N LEU A 236 -0.45 12.35 13.66
CA LEU A 236 0.74 11.96 14.43
C LEU A 236 0.43 11.91 15.94
N THR A 237 0.10 10.73 16.50
CA THR A 237 -0.18 10.56 17.95
C THR A 237 0.40 9.27 18.54
N VAL A 238 0.74 9.26 19.84
CA VAL A 238 1.10 8.05 20.62
C VAL A 238 -0.08 7.62 21.50
N VAL A 239 -0.10 6.35 21.92
CA VAL A 239 -1.16 5.77 22.78
C VAL A 239 -0.56 5.27 24.09
N VAL A 240 -1.18 5.59 25.23
CA VAL A 240 -0.79 5.10 26.56
C VAL A 240 -1.95 4.43 27.30
N GLY A 241 -1.64 3.52 28.22
CA GLY A 241 -2.62 2.93 29.15
C GLY A 241 -3.73 2.11 28.52
N ALA A 242 -3.59 1.75 27.24
CA ALA A 242 -4.52 0.88 26.54
C ALA A 242 -4.28 -0.59 26.92
N HIS A 243 -5.36 -1.37 27.03
CA HIS A 243 -5.26 -2.82 26.81
C HIS A 243 -5.53 -3.13 25.33
N ASP A 244 -6.64 -2.62 24.79
CA ASP A 244 -6.92 -2.58 23.35
C ASP A 244 -6.63 -1.17 22.83
N TYR A 245 -5.67 -0.98 21.91
CA TYR A 245 -5.34 0.37 21.44
C TYR A 245 -6.42 0.97 20.53
N THR A 246 -7.37 0.17 20.06
CA THR A 246 -8.45 0.62 19.16
C THR A 246 -9.66 1.22 19.89
N HIS A 247 -9.82 0.97 21.19
CA HIS A 247 -10.99 1.42 21.97
C HIS A 247 -10.59 1.83 23.40
N GLY A 248 -11.13 2.94 23.91
CA GLY A 248 -10.91 3.39 25.29
C GLY A 248 -9.47 3.81 25.61
N SER A 249 -8.68 4.12 24.58
CA SER A 249 -7.24 4.39 24.68
C SER A 249 -6.94 5.90 24.79
N ARG A 250 -6.08 6.30 25.75
CA ARG A 250 -5.63 7.70 25.87
C ARG A 250 -4.55 7.95 24.84
N ARG A 251 -4.84 8.83 23.88
CA ARG A 251 -3.82 9.38 22.97
C ARG A 251 -3.04 10.50 23.66
N MET A 252 -1.77 10.60 23.33
CA MET A 252 -0.80 11.50 23.95
C MET A 252 0.30 11.88 22.97
N ASP A 253 0.84 13.07 23.14
CA ASP A 253 1.81 13.65 22.22
C ASP A 253 3.25 13.48 22.69
N VAL A 254 4.16 13.39 21.71
CA VAL A 254 5.59 13.18 21.93
C VAL A 254 6.28 14.54 21.91
N LYS A 255 6.90 14.91 23.03
CA LYS A 255 7.70 16.14 23.13
C LYS A 255 9.04 15.99 22.44
N PHE A 256 9.73 14.88 22.69
CA PHE A 256 11.00 14.54 22.06
C PHE A 256 11.10 13.02 21.89
N TYR A 257 11.87 12.60 20.89
CA TYR A 257 12.36 11.24 20.79
C TYR A 257 13.89 11.27 20.74
N HIS A 258 14.54 10.43 21.55
CA HIS A 258 15.98 10.28 21.57
C HIS A 258 16.31 8.83 21.21
N ILE A 259 16.61 8.60 19.93
CA ILE A 259 17.23 7.34 19.48
C ILE A 259 18.63 7.30 20.08
N HIS A 260 19.02 6.16 20.66
CA HIS A 260 20.34 6.01 21.25
C HIS A 260 21.44 6.34 20.20
N PRO A 261 22.40 7.24 20.49
CA PRO A 261 23.32 7.76 19.46
C PRO A 261 24.24 6.67 18.87
N GLY A 262 24.53 5.62 19.65
CA GLY A 262 25.24 4.42 19.19
C GLY A 262 24.35 3.33 18.57
N TYR A 263 23.12 3.63 18.11
CA TYR A 263 22.23 2.62 17.52
C TYR A 263 22.76 2.08 16.18
N ASP A 264 23.05 0.79 16.14
CA ASP A 264 23.38 0.06 14.92
C ASP A 264 22.22 -0.83 14.47
N SER A 265 21.65 -0.52 13.30
CA SER A 265 20.58 -1.28 12.68
C SER A 265 21.01 -2.62 12.06
N LYS A 266 22.32 -2.89 11.93
CA LYS A 266 22.82 -4.16 11.39
C LYS A 266 22.88 -5.23 12.47
N HIS A 267 23.48 -4.91 13.62
CA HIS A 267 23.65 -5.83 14.74
C HIS A 267 22.64 -5.56 15.88
N LEU A 268 21.69 -4.61 15.69
CA LEU A 268 20.68 -4.17 16.66
C LEU A 268 21.27 -3.73 18.01
N LEU A 269 22.52 -3.27 17.99
CA LEU A 269 23.21 -2.78 19.17
C LEU A 269 22.61 -1.43 19.58
N ASN A 270 22.23 -1.33 20.85
CA ASN A 270 21.57 -0.16 21.41
C ASN A 270 20.25 0.20 20.69
N ASP A 271 19.45 -0.79 20.30
CA ASP A 271 18.10 -0.62 19.75
C ASP A 271 17.12 -0.12 20.84
N ILE A 272 17.30 1.14 21.23
CA ILE A 272 16.57 1.84 22.28
C ILE A 272 16.26 3.25 21.79
N MET A 273 14.99 3.63 21.91
CA MET A 273 14.52 5.00 21.70
C MET A 273 13.76 5.46 22.95
N LEU A 274 14.21 6.56 23.56
CA LEU A 274 13.48 7.21 24.63
C LEU A 274 12.43 8.15 24.03
N ILE A 275 11.16 7.91 24.31
CA ILE A 275 10.06 8.82 23.95
C ILE A 275 9.75 9.66 25.19
N GLN A 276 10.05 10.97 25.14
CA GLN A 276 9.60 11.90 26.16
C GLN A 276 8.19 12.36 25.82
N LEU A 277 7.22 11.94 26.63
CA LEU A 277 5.84 12.42 26.54
C LEU A 277 5.75 13.89 26.96
N HIS A 278 4.85 14.65 26.35
CA HIS A 278 4.73 16.08 26.59
C HIS A 278 4.11 16.41 27.95
N GLU A 279 3.16 15.61 28.41
CA GLU A 279 2.65 15.65 29.78
C GLU A 279 3.10 14.43 30.59
N LYS A 280 3.23 14.62 31.91
CA LYS A 280 3.49 13.55 32.85
C LYS A 280 2.23 12.69 33.02
N VAL A 281 2.31 11.43 32.61
CA VAL A 281 1.24 10.46 32.86
C VAL A 281 1.18 10.16 34.36
N ASN A 282 0.00 10.29 34.98
CA ASN A 282 -0.16 9.83 36.36
C ASN A 282 -0.38 8.32 36.40
N LYS A 283 0.07 7.68 37.50
CA LYS A 283 -0.26 6.26 37.74
C LYS A 283 -1.77 6.10 37.84
N SER A 284 -2.30 5.02 37.28
CA SER A 284 -3.71 4.65 37.34
C SER A 284 -3.85 3.12 37.32
N ASN A 285 -5.08 2.61 37.39
CA ASN A 285 -5.33 1.16 37.28
C ASN A 285 -4.73 0.56 35.99
N ASN A 286 -4.65 1.35 34.91
CA ASN A 286 -4.15 0.92 33.60
C ASN A 286 -2.71 1.40 33.31
N ILE A 287 -2.08 2.17 34.21
CA ILE A 287 -0.78 2.81 33.97
C ILE A 287 0.11 2.68 35.22
N LYS A 288 1.18 1.90 35.10
CA LYS A 288 2.18 1.69 36.16
C LYS A 288 3.58 2.01 35.63
N TRP A 289 4.42 2.57 36.50
CA TRP A 289 5.83 2.80 36.20
C TRP A 289 6.65 1.54 36.47
N ILE A 290 7.57 1.23 35.54
CA ILE A 290 8.61 0.21 35.71
C ILE A 290 9.92 0.94 36.00
N SER A 291 10.67 0.48 37.00
CA SER A 291 11.98 1.04 37.34
C SER A 291 13.06 0.58 36.36
N ILE A 292 13.85 1.52 35.84
CA ILE A 292 15.08 1.22 35.10
C ILE A 292 16.11 0.62 36.08
N PRO A 293 16.86 -0.45 35.71
CA PRO A 293 17.89 -1.01 36.57
C PRO A 293 18.97 0.02 36.92
N LYS A 294 19.47 -0.04 38.16
CA LYS A 294 20.66 0.73 38.56
C LYS A 294 21.88 0.20 37.80
N LYS A 295 22.87 1.07 37.58
CA LYS A 295 24.17 0.72 37.00
C LYS A 295 24.74 -0.53 37.70
N ASP A 296 25.30 -1.45 36.92
CA ASP A 296 25.99 -2.65 37.37
C ASP A 296 25.12 -3.68 38.15
N LYS A 297 23.79 -3.54 38.16
CA LYS A 297 22.85 -4.60 38.62
C LYS A 297 22.52 -5.60 37.50
N ASP A 298 23.46 -6.48 37.20
CA ASP A 298 23.22 -7.60 36.28
C ASP A 298 22.16 -8.57 36.81
N ILE A 299 21.24 -8.95 35.92
CA ILE A 299 20.26 -10.03 36.19
C ILE A 299 21.00 -11.37 36.06
N LYS A 300 21.41 -11.94 37.19
CA LYS A 300 22.20 -13.17 37.24
C LYS A 300 21.42 -14.38 36.67
N ALA A 301 21.75 -14.78 35.45
CA ALA A 301 21.14 -15.91 34.73
C ALA A 301 21.05 -17.22 35.55
N LYS A 302 22.01 -17.44 36.47
CA LYS A 302 22.05 -18.58 37.41
C LYS A 302 20.79 -18.77 38.27
N THR A 303 19.88 -17.81 38.34
CA THR A 303 18.70 -17.84 39.23
C THR A 303 17.38 -18.23 38.55
N LYS A 304 17.37 -18.60 37.26
CA LYS A 304 16.14 -18.92 36.48
C LYS A 304 15.04 -17.85 36.64
N VAL A 305 15.42 -16.57 36.61
CA VAL A 305 14.47 -15.46 36.77
C VAL A 305 13.39 -15.55 35.70
N LYS A 306 12.14 -15.70 36.14
CA LYS A 306 10.96 -15.56 35.28
C LYS A 306 10.73 -14.07 35.06
N CYS A 307 10.93 -13.63 33.83
CA CYS A 307 10.53 -12.32 33.35
C CYS A 307 9.25 -12.46 32.52
N SER A 308 8.57 -11.36 32.23
CA SER A 308 7.53 -11.32 31.19
C SER A 308 7.91 -10.36 30.08
N VAL A 309 7.40 -10.64 28.88
CA VAL A 309 7.47 -9.75 27.72
C VAL A 309 6.04 -9.45 27.31
N ALA A 310 5.70 -8.16 27.21
CA ALA A 310 4.39 -7.69 26.83
C ALA A 310 4.44 -6.83 25.55
N GLY A 311 3.37 -6.88 24.75
CA GLY A 311 3.23 -6.04 23.57
C GLY A 311 2.04 -6.44 22.68
N TRP A 312 1.72 -5.57 21.73
CA TRP A 312 0.67 -5.75 20.72
C TRP A 312 1.14 -6.55 19.48
N GLY A 313 2.24 -7.28 19.63
CA GLY A 313 2.91 -7.98 18.53
C GLY A 313 2.12 -9.16 17.96
N LYS A 314 2.73 -9.86 17.00
CA LYS A 314 2.14 -11.05 16.39
C LYS A 314 1.95 -12.16 17.42
N LYS A 315 0.76 -12.77 17.45
CA LYS A 315 0.44 -13.89 18.36
C LYS A 315 1.09 -15.23 17.96
N ASN A 316 1.63 -15.31 16.75
CA ASN A 316 2.46 -16.42 16.26
C ASN A 316 3.25 -15.95 15.02
N THR A 317 4.23 -16.74 14.58
CA THR A 317 5.17 -16.39 13.48
C THR A 317 4.52 -16.09 12.13
N LYS A 318 3.25 -16.47 11.92
CA LYS A 318 2.51 -16.29 10.65
C LYS A 318 1.25 -15.42 10.78
N GLY A 319 0.91 -14.94 11.98
CA GLY A 319 -0.31 -14.19 12.24
C GLY A 319 -0.10 -12.68 12.23
N GLY A 320 -1.21 -11.93 12.19
CA GLY A 320 -1.23 -10.48 12.39
C GLY A 320 -0.88 -10.06 13.83
N ALA A 321 -0.57 -8.78 13.97
CA ALA A 321 -0.45 -8.10 15.26
C ALA A 321 -1.78 -8.14 16.04
N SER A 322 -1.72 -8.04 17.36
CA SER A 322 -2.91 -8.06 18.22
C SER A 322 -3.31 -6.64 18.61
N ALA A 323 -4.55 -6.24 18.34
CA ALA A 323 -5.11 -4.98 18.87
C ALA A 323 -5.08 -4.93 20.41
N LYS A 324 -5.13 -6.11 21.06
CA LYS A 324 -5.04 -6.30 22.50
C LYS A 324 -3.62 -6.61 22.96
N LEU A 325 -3.22 -6.02 24.08
CA LEU A 325 -1.93 -6.22 24.73
C LEU A 325 -1.79 -7.67 25.15
N MET A 326 -0.78 -8.35 24.59
CA MET A 326 -0.43 -9.72 24.95
C MET A 326 0.73 -9.70 25.94
N GLU A 327 0.82 -10.71 26.80
CA GLU A 327 1.95 -10.93 27.71
C GLU A 327 2.36 -12.41 27.67
N VAL A 328 3.65 -12.70 27.80
CA VAL A 328 4.16 -14.07 27.91
C VAL A 328 5.39 -14.16 28.82
N ASN A 329 5.48 -15.25 29.57
CA ASN A 329 6.62 -15.51 30.45
C ASN A 329 7.84 -16.00 29.65
N VAL A 330 9.01 -15.46 29.98
CA VAL A 330 10.33 -15.83 29.44
C VAL A 330 11.31 -16.06 30.59
N THR A 331 12.36 -16.84 30.36
CA THR A 331 13.43 -17.10 31.33
C THR A 331 14.73 -16.50 30.80
N ILE A 332 15.50 -15.84 31.67
CA ILE A 332 16.84 -15.33 31.31
C ILE A 332 17.77 -16.50 30.95
N ILE A 333 18.46 -16.39 29.80
CA ILE A 333 19.43 -17.36 29.31
C ILE A 333 20.85 -16.84 29.60
N ASP A 334 21.80 -17.74 29.85
CA ASP A 334 23.19 -17.35 30.12
C ASP A 334 23.82 -16.61 28.91
N PRO A 335 24.52 -15.47 29.12
CA PRO A 335 25.12 -14.73 28.03
C PRO A 335 26.13 -15.54 27.19
N LYS A 336 26.84 -16.51 27.77
CA LYS A 336 27.75 -17.40 27.01
C LYS A 336 26.97 -18.36 26.12
N GLU A 337 25.82 -18.81 26.57
CA GLU A 337 24.92 -19.67 25.80
C GLU A 337 24.30 -18.88 24.64
N CYS A 338 23.79 -17.67 24.88
CA CYS A 338 23.27 -16.83 23.79
C CYS A 338 24.34 -16.37 22.80
N LYS A 339 25.59 -16.22 23.23
CA LYS A 339 26.71 -15.97 22.31
C LYS A 339 26.94 -17.12 21.32
N LYS A 340 26.58 -18.37 21.67
CA LYS A 340 26.61 -19.52 20.73
C LYS A 340 25.52 -19.43 19.68
N TYR A 341 24.31 -18.99 20.05
CA TYR A 341 23.18 -18.86 19.11
C TYR A 341 23.32 -17.67 18.16
N TRP A 342 23.80 -16.52 18.66
CA TRP A 342 23.75 -15.24 17.95
C TRP A 342 25.12 -14.70 17.51
N GLY A 343 26.21 -15.42 17.78
CA GLY A 343 27.54 -15.12 17.23
C GLY A 343 27.99 -13.68 17.45
N LYS A 344 28.29 -12.95 16.36
CA LYS A 344 28.78 -11.56 16.43
C LYS A 344 27.67 -10.54 16.76
N ASP A 345 26.41 -10.87 16.50
CA ASP A 345 25.27 -9.98 16.63
C ASP A 345 24.81 -9.77 18.08
N TYR A 346 25.20 -10.66 19.00
CA TYR A 346 24.89 -10.53 20.43
C TYR A 346 26.03 -9.91 21.25
N SER A 347 25.75 -8.83 21.97
CA SER A 347 26.69 -8.16 22.88
C SER A 347 26.39 -8.46 24.35
N THR A 348 27.28 -9.21 25.00
CA THR A 348 27.15 -9.60 26.42
C THR A 348 27.17 -8.44 27.41
N SER A 349 27.60 -7.24 26.98
CA SER A 349 27.64 -6.02 27.80
C SER A 349 26.54 -5.01 27.47
N ARG A 350 25.67 -5.30 26.48
CA ARG A 350 24.63 -4.37 26.00
C ARG A 350 23.26 -5.03 25.76
N MET A 351 23.18 -6.36 25.84
CA MET A 351 21.96 -7.12 25.54
C MET A 351 21.71 -8.20 26.60
N VAL A 352 20.48 -8.26 27.09
CA VAL A 352 19.97 -9.35 27.92
C VAL A 352 19.31 -10.39 27.02
N CYS A 353 19.59 -11.67 27.25
CA CYS A 353 19.01 -12.77 26.48
C CYS A 353 17.94 -13.51 27.30
N ALA A 354 16.83 -13.87 26.68
CA ALA A 354 15.76 -14.62 27.30
C ALA A 354 15.03 -15.53 26.30
N GLY A 355 14.42 -16.61 26.79
CA GLY A 355 13.63 -17.54 25.96
C GLY A 355 12.72 -18.45 26.78
N GLY A 356 11.96 -19.30 26.09
CA GLY A 356 10.95 -20.19 26.67
C GLY A 356 9.93 -20.63 25.63
N HIS A 357 8.77 -21.11 26.06
CA HIS A 357 7.66 -21.49 25.18
C HIS A 357 6.95 -20.31 24.48
N GLY A 358 7.36 -19.08 24.78
CA GLY A 358 6.93 -17.88 24.07
C GLY A 358 7.97 -16.77 24.15
N GLY A 359 7.73 -15.69 23.41
CA GLY A 359 8.59 -14.53 23.28
C GLY A 359 8.03 -13.58 22.22
N PHE A 360 8.80 -12.58 21.80
CA PHE A 360 8.40 -11.67 20.73
C PHE A 360 8.82 -12.20 19.35
N CYS A 361 7.90 -12.20 18.38
CA CYS A 361 8.27 -12.39 16.98
C CYS A 361 8.89 -11.10 16.45
N GLN A 362 10.20 -11.09 16.25
CA GLN A 362 10.89 -10.00 15.56
C GLN A 362 10.28 -9.80 14.16
N CYS A 363 10.05 -8.55 13.77
CA CYS A 363 9.84 -8.19 12.37
C CYS A 363 11.17 -8.28 11.61
N SER A 364 11.68 -9.51 11.45
CA SER A 364 12.92 -9.75 10.72
C SER A 364 12.76 -9.39 9.24
N THR A 365 13.59 -8.46 8.80
CA THR A 365 13.92 -8.22 7.38
C THR A 365 15.29 -8.80 7.04
N SER A 366 15.68 -9.94 7.61
CA SER A 366 16.87 -10.70 7.20
C SER A 366 16.85 -12.17 7.66
N THR A 367 16.94 -13.08 6.70
CA THR A 367 17.27 -14.48 6.95
C THR A 367 18.77 -14.60 7.25
N MET A 368 19.15 -14.85 8.52
CA MET A 368 20.48 -15.33 8.85
C MET A 368 20.49 -16.84 9.09
N THR A 369 21.18 -17.56 8.21
CA THR A 369 21.70 -18.90 8.47
C THR A 369 23.13 -18.95 7.95
N HIS A 370 24.07 -19.24 8.83
CA HIS A 370 25.47 -19.53 8.51
C HIS A 370 25.88 -20.77 9.29
N PHE A 371 26.27 -21.82 8.58
CA PHE A 371 27.44 -22.65 8.90
C PHE A 371 27.72 -23.60 7.72
N THR A 372 28.84 -23.36 7.01
CA THR A 372 29.80 -24.33 6.39
C THR A 372 29.29 -25.53 5.56
N ALA A 373 29.87 -25.88 4.39
CA ALA A 373 31.13 -25.44 3.76
C ALA A 373 31.27 -25.81 2.25
N ILE A 374 31.89 -24.89 1.49
CA ILE A 374 32.95 -25.08 0.45
C ILE A 374 32.61 -25.73 -0.93
N LEU A 375 33.22 -25.15 -1.99
CA LEU A 375 33.19 -25.47 -3.45
C LEU A 375 31.83 -25.18 -4.14
N LEU A 376 31.72 -24.49 -5.29
CA LEU A 376 32.69 -23.95 -6.26
C LEU A 376 32.25 -22.55 -6.78
N ALA A 377 33.07 -21.93 -7.63
CA ALA A 377 32.98 -20.49 -7.98
C ALA A 377 31.96 -20.11 -9.09
N THR A 378 31.86 -18.79 -9.30
CA THR A 378 31.30 -18.06 -10.46
C THR A 378 29.80 -18.21 -10.80
N ALA A 379 28.98 -17.25 -10.34
CA ALA A 379 28.11 -16.42 -11.19
C ALA A 379 27.35 -15.35 -10.35
N VAL A 380 27.63 -14.07 -10.58
CA VAL A 380 26.87 -12.96 -9.97
C VAL A 380 25.62 -12.69 -10.81
N THR A 381 24.43 -13.01 -10.30
CA THR A 381 23.16 -12.43 -10.81
C THR A 381 22.21 -12.10 -9.65
N THR A 382 21.57 -10.94 -9.73
CA THR A 382 20.79 -10.34 -8.65
C THR A 382 19.31 -10.69 -8.73
N LEU A 383 18.79 -11.43 -7.74
CA LEU A 383 17.36 -11.76 -7.65
C LEU A 383 16.51 -10.54 -7.23
N HIS A 384 15.76 -9.97 -8.17
CA HIS A 384 14.70 -8.98 -7.90
C HIS A 384 13.32 -9.67 -7.86
N PHE A 385 12.61 -9.56 -6.74
CA PHE A 385 11.23 -10.04 -6.58
C PHE A 385 10.19 -8.98 -6.95
N THR A 386 9.83 -8.86 -8.23
CA THR A 386 8.82 -7.89 -8.67
C THR A 386 7.45 -8.12 -8.00
N VAL A 387 6.85 -7.05 -7.47
CA VAL A 387 5.43 -7.03 -7.11
C VAL A 387 4.68 -6.48 -8.32
N VAL A 388 3.70 -7.23 -8.80
CA VAL A 388 2.88 -6.85 -9.95
C VAL A 388 1.51 -6.40 -9.48
N VAL A 389 1.02 -5.34 -10.12
CA VAL A 389 -0.32 -4.77 -9.99
C VAL A 389 -0.85 -4.64 -11.44
N GLY A 390 -2.11 -5.00 -11.70
CA GLY A 390 -2.71 -5.00 -13.05
C GLY A 390 -4.21 -4.69 -13.05
N ASP A 391 -4.64 -3.83 -13.98
CA ASP A 391 -5.90 -3.03 -14.02
C ASP A 391 -6.90 -3.48 -15.13
N ASP A 392 -8.06 -2.76 -15.49
CA ASP A 392 -9.57 -2.98 -15.93
C ASP A 392 -10.18 -3.56 -17.35
N ILE A 393 -11.10 -4.59 -17.46
CA ILE A 393 -11.63 -5.26 -18.74
C ILE A 393 -12.03 -4.26 -19.87
N ILE A 394 -11.75 -4.61 -21.15
CA ILE A 394 -12.00 -3.71 -22.30
C ILE A 394 -13.08 -4.20 -23.27
N ASN A 395 -13.95 -3.24 -23.66
CA ASN A 395 -15.04 -3.35 -24.63
C ASN A 395 -16.01 -4.51 -24.37
N GLY A 396 -16.09 -4.97 -23.12
CA GLY A 396 -17.02 -5.99 -22.70
C GLY A 396 -18.47 -5.50 -22.76
N LYS A 397 -19.36 -6.32 -23.32
CA LYS A 397 -20.81 -6.10 -23.24
C LYS A 397 -21.35 -6.70 -21.94
N LYS A 398 -22.49 -6.21 -21.46
CA LYS A 398 -23.22 -6.85 -20.36
C LYS A 398 -23.55 -8.30 -20.75
N ALA A 399 -23.16 -9.26 -19.91
CA ALA A 399 -23.45 -10.66 -20.16
C ALA A 399 -24.96 -10.92 -20.11
N SER A 400 -25.47 -11.86 -20.91
CA SER A 400 -26.87 -12.25 -20.82
C SER A 400 -27.18 -12.83 -19.44
N LYS A 401 -28.35 -12.49 -18.89
CA LYS A 401 -28.79 -13.01 -17.59
C LYS A 401 -28.77 -14.54 -17.60
N ASN A 402 -28.10 -15.15 -16.64
CA ASN A 402 -27.89 -16.60 -16.51
C ASN A 402 -27.10 -17.28 -17.66
N SER A 403 -26.33 -16.58 -18.50
CA SER A 403 -25.46 -17.27 -19.50
C SER A 403 -24.16 -17.81 -18.90
N LEU A 404 -23.63 -17.16 -17.86
CA LEU A 404 -22.32 -17.47 -17.25
C LEU A 404 -22.50 -17.98 -15.80
N GLN A 405 -23.29 -19.05 -15.64
CA GLN A 405 -23.75 -19.59 -14.35
C GLN A 405 -22.62 -20.14 -13.43
N TYR A 406 -21.40 -20.24 -13.95
CA TYR A 406 -20.21 -20.66 -13.22
C TYR A 406 -19.42 -19.49 -12.60
N MET A 407 -19.75 -18.24 -12.94
CA MET A 407 -19.01 -17.07 -12.45
C MET A 407 -19.21 -16.86 -10.95
N VAL A 408 -18.10 -16.53 -10.29
CA VAL A 408 -18.04 -16.31 -8.84
C VAL A 408 -17.39 -14.96 -8.58
N SER A 409 -18.07 -14.13 -7.79
CA SER A 409 -17.47 -12.91 -7.24
C SER A 409 -16.70 -13.31 -5.98
N VAL A 410 -15.37 -13.27 -6.04
CA VAL A 410 -14.48 -13.45 -4.90
C VAL A 410 -14.36 -12.11 -4.16
N GLN A 411 -14.53 -12.14 -2.85
CA GLN A 411 -14.82 -10.94 -2.06
C GLN A 411 -13.99 -10.82 -0.80
N TYR A 412 -13.61 -9.58 -0.50
CA TYR A 412 -13.01 -9.15 0.76
C TYR A 412 -13.95 -8.14 1.42
N ASN A 413 -14.20 -8.27 2.73
CA ASN A 413 -15.12 -7.41 3.50
C ASN A 413 -16.47 -7.15 2.79
N LYS A 414 -17.07 -8.21 2.21
CA LYS A 414 -18.33 -8.19 1.43
C LYS A 414 -18.30 -7.36 0.13
N LYS A 415 -17.16 -6.80 -0.29
CA LYS A 415 -16.97 -6.12 -1.58
C LYS A 415 -16.29 -7.07 -2.59
N HIS A 416 -16.55 -6.87 -3.87
CA HIS A 416 -15.80 -7.57 -4.94
C HIS A 416 -14.31 -7.25 -4.85
N HIS A 417 -13.48 -8.27 -5.01
CA HIS A 417 -12.02 -8.14 -5.03
C HIS A 417 -11.43 -8.76 -6.30
N CYS A 418 -11.89 -9.96 -6.65
CA CYS A 418 -11.46 -10.70 -7.84
C CYS A 418 -12.61 -11.53 -8.42
N GLY A 419 -12.48 -11.89 -9.69
CA GLY A 419 -13.22 -12.96 -10.32
C GLY A 419 -12.82 -14.33 -9.80
N GLY A 420 -13.64 -15.30 -10.15
CA GLY A 420 -13.44 -16.72 -9.87
C GLY A 420 -14.50 -17.52 -10.60
N PHE A 421 -14.38 -18.84 -10.57
CA PHE A 421 -15.33 -19.73 -11.22
C PHE A 421 -15.47 -21.07 -10.51
N LEU A 422 -16.70 -21.58 -10.47
CA LEU A 422 -17.05 -22.81 -9.79
C LEU A 422 -16.68 -24.02 -10.65
N ILE A 423 -15.77 -24.88 -10.16
CA ILE A 423 -15.37 -26.12 -10.86
C ILE A 423 -15.98 -27.39 -10.28
N SER A 424 -16.55 -27.30 -9.08
CA SER A 424 -17.36 -28.35 -8.43
C SER A 424 -18.27 -27.68 -7.39
N PRO A 425 -19.31 -28.36 -6.84
CA PRO A 425 -20.20 -27.76 -5.85
C PRO A 425 -19.52 -27.11 -4.64
N GLN A 426 -18.29 -27.49 -4.26
CA GLN A 426 -17.59 -26.92 -3.09
C GLN A 426 -16.26 -26.22 -3.40
N TYR A 427 -15.83 -26.18 -4.67
CA TYR A 427 -14.52 -25.65 -5.02
C TYR A 427 -14.58 -24.61 -6.15
N VAL A 428 -13.98 -23.45 -5.87
CA VAL A 428 -13.85 -22.30 -6.76
C VAL A 428 -12.38 -22.13 -7.13
N LEU A 429 -12.08 -21.90 -8.41
CA LEU A 429 -10.77 -21.44 -8.86
C LEU A 429 -10.74 -19.91 -8.99
N THR A 430 -9.59 -19.34 -8.67
CA THR A 430 -9.25 -17.92 -8.83
C THR A 430 -7.71 -17.78 -8.91
N ALA A 431 -7.18 -16.57 -9.03
CA ALA A 431 -5.74 -16.30 -9.04
C ALA A 431 -5.16 -16.31 -7.61
N ALA A 432 -3.87 -16.64 -7.47
CA ALA A 432 -3.20 -16.66 -6.17
C ALA A 432 -2.90 -15.27 -5.63
N HIS A 433 -2.71 -14.27 -6.50
CA HIS A 433 -2.55 -12.87 -6.08
C HIS A 433 -3.82 -12.28 -5.43
N CYS A 434 -4.99 -12.89 -5.63
CA CYS A 434 -6.27 -12.52 -5.01
C CYS A 434 -6.42 -13.00 -3.55
N ALA A 435 -5.36 -13.53 -2.92
CA ALA A 435 -5.43 -14.11 -1.58
C ALA A 435 -5.46 -13.05 -0.47
N SER A 436 -6.55 -13.03 0.31
CA SER A 436 -6.71 -12.22 1.53
C SER A 436 -7.01 -13.12 2.74
N GLU A 437 -6.86 -12.62 3.98
CA GLU A 437 -7.06 -13.42 5.20
C GLU A 437 -8.49 -13.97 5.33
N LYS A 438 -9.51 -13.10 5.22
CA LYS A 438 -10.93 -13.43 5.30
C LYS A 438 -11.59 -13.23 3.94
N MET A 439 -12.03 -14.31 3.31
CA MET A 439 -12.65 -14.26 1.98
C MET A 439 -14.05 -14.85 2.03
N THR A 440 -14.97 -14.22 1.31
CA THR A 440 -16.29 -14.76 0.99
C THR A 440 -16.44 -14.86 -0.52
N VAL A 441 -17.40 -15.65 -0.98
CA VAL A 441 -17.77 -15.69 -2.40
C VAL A 441 -19.28 -15.53 -2.59
N VAL A 442 -19.68 -14.93 -3.73
CA VAL A 442 -21.07 -14.88 -4.21
C VAL A 442 -21.16 -15.64 -5.52
N LEU A 443 -22.20 -16.46 -5.67
CA LEU A 443 -22.46 -17.31 -6.84
C LEU A 443 -23.89 -17.09 -7.36
N GLY A 444 -24.05 -17.10 -8.69
CA GLY A 444 -25.36 -17.06 -9.35
C GLY A 444 -26.06 -15.69 -9.38
N ASP A 445 -25.44 -14.64 -8.84
CA ASP A 445 -25.94 -13.27 -8.96
C ASP A 445 -25.24 -12.54 -10.11
N HIS A 446 -26.01 -12.17 -11.14
CA HIS A 446 -25.52 -11.42 -12.30
C HIS A 446 -25.14 -9.98 -11.95
N ASN A 447 -25.73 -9.42 -10.88
CA ASN A 447 -25.46 -8.07 -10.41
C ASN A 447 -25.11 -8.09 -8.92
N ILE A 448 -23.90 -7.64 -8.58
CA ILE A 448 -23.29 -7.78 -7.25
C ILE A 448 -23.31 -6.49 -6.40
N SER A 449 -24.26 -5.59 -6.67
CA SER A 449 -24.44 -4.36 -5.88
C SER A 449 -24.55 -4.66 -4.38
N ALA A 450 -23.86 -3.87 -3.56
CA ALA A 450 -23.87 -3.98 -2.10
C ALA A 450 -25.28 -3.81 -1.48
N GLN A 451 -26.21 -3.20 -2.22
CA GLN A 451 -27.62 -3.03 -1.81
C GLN A 451 -28.46 -4.31 -1.95
N LYS A 452 -27.94 -5.37 -2.59
CA LYS A 452 -28.65 -6.64 -2.76
C LYS A 452 -28.33 -7.64 -1.66
N ASN A 453 -29.33 -8.43 -1.28
CA ASN A 453 -29.17 -9.58 -0.40
C ASN A 453 -28.54 -10.77 -1.16
N LEU A 454 -27.25 -10.65 -1.50
CA LEU A 454 -26.49 -11.63 -2.27
C LEU A 454 -26.22 -12.90 -1.44
N LYS A 455 -26.36 -14.08 -2.05
CA LYS A 455 -26.11 -15.36 -1.37
C LYS A 455 -24.60 -15.61 -1.20
N ARG A 456 -24.08 -15.26 -0.03
CA ARG A 456 -22.65 -15.39 0.33
C ARG A 456 -22.31 -16.75 0.94
N TYR A 457 -21.10 -17.22 0.65
CA TYR A 457 -20.50 -18.42 1.21
C TYR A 457 -19.11 -18.07 1.74
N ASP A 458 -18.81 -18.41 2.99
CA ASP A 458 -17.48 -18.20 3.55
C ASP A 458 -16.47 -19.18 2.94
N VAL A 459 -15.23 -18.73 2.74
CA VAL A 459 -14.11 -19.58 2.33
C VAL A 459 -13.49 -20.20 3.59
N VAL A 460 -13.52 -21.54 3.67
CA VAL A 460 -13.01 -22.28 4.84
C VAL A 460 -11.59 -22.81 4.65
N ASP A 461 -11.15 -23.02 3.41
CA ASP A 461 -9.75 -23.33 3.08
C ASP A 461 -9.31 -22.62 1.80
N LYS A 462 -8.01 -22.32 1.75
CA LYS A 462 -7.30 -21.75 0.60
C LYS A 462 -6.09 -22.62 0.28
N PHE A 463 -5.99 -23.12 -0.94
CA PHE A 463 -4.84 -23.86 -1.42
C PHE A 463 -4.12 -23.01 -2.47
N ILE A 464 -2.84 -22.72 -2.24
CA ILE A 464 -1.96 -21.97 -3.14
C ILE A 464 -0.70 -22.82 -3.35
N PRO A 465 -0.18 -22.99 -4.59
CA PRO A 465 1.09 -23.67 -4.83
C PRO A 465 2.23 -23.00 -4.07
N LYS A 466 3.08 -23.78 -3.37
CA LYS A 466 4.26 -23.26 -2.64
C LYS A 466 5.26 -22.52 -3.56
N THR A 467 5.21 -22.83 -4.86
CA THR A 467 6.01 -22.23 -5.93
C THR A 467 5.53 -20.84 -6.36
N PHE A 468 4.28 -20.46 -6.04
CA PHE A 468 3.83 -19.09 -6.25
C PHE A 468 4.54 -18.13 -5.28
N LYS A 469 4.95 -16.97 -5.80
CA LYS A 469 5.62 -15.89 -5.06
C LYS A 469 5.09 -14.53 -5.49
N ASN A 470 4.97 -14.36 -6.80
CA ASN A 470 4.40 -13.24 -7.53
C ASN A 470 3.93 -13.78 -8.90
N VAL A 471 3.25 -12.97 -9.70
CA VAL A 471 2.76 -13.43 -11.02
C VAL A 471 3.89 -13.58 -12.06
N THR A 472 5.02 -12.87 -11.93
CA THR A 472 6.18 -13.00 -12.84
C THR A 472 6.92 -14.33 -12.71
N MET A 473 6.72 -15.07 -11.60
CA MET A 473 7.22 -16.44 -11.42
C MET A 473 6.19 -17.52 -11.82
N GLY A 474 4.99 -17.11 -12.27
CA GLY A 474 3.91 -18.01 -12.68
C GLY A 474 3.30 -18.81 -11.53
N ASN A 475 2.50 -19.82 -11.89
CA ASN A 475 1.68 -20.60 -10.95
C ASN A 475 0.67 -19.75 -10.15
N ASP A 476 0.17 -18.67 -10.76
CA ASP A 476 -0.81 -17.76 -10.16
C ASP A 476 -2.22 -18.38 -10.19
N ILE A 477 -2.42 -19.34 -9.30
CA ILE A 477 -3.66 -20.11 -9.15
C ILE A 477 -3.94 -20.41 -7.68
N MET A 478 -5.19 -20.23 -7.27
CA MET A 478 -5.69 -20.58 -5.95
C MET A 478 -6.99 -21.38 -6.06
N LEU A 479 -7.08 -22.44 -5.27
CA LEU A 479 -8.30 -23.21 -5.07
C LEU A 479 -8.91 -22.82 -3.72
N LEU A 480 -10.19 -22.43 -3.73
CA LEU A 480 -10.96 -22.08 -2.55
C LEU A 480 -11.94 -23.21 -2.21
N LYS A 481 -11.97 -23.68 -0.96
CA LYS A 481 -13.06 -24.53 -0.44
C LYS A 481 -14.11 -23.63 0.22
N ILE A 482 -15.36 -23.73 -0.21
CA ILE A 482 -16.45 -22.97 0.39
C ILE A 482 -17.13 -23.75 1.53
N SER A 483 -17.63 -23.01 2.52
CA SER A 483 -18.23 -23.50 3.77
C SER A 483 -19.31 -24.57 3.60
N ARG A 484 -20.09 -24.50 2.52
CA ARG A 484 -21.15 -25.47 2.19
C ARG A 484 -21.24 -25.63 0.67
N LYS A 485 -21.64 -26.82 0.21
CA LYS A 485 -21.86 -27.10 -1.22
C LYS A 485 -22.88 -26.11 -1.80
N ALA A 486 -22.54 -25.49 -2.93
CA ALA A 486 -23.45 -24.70 -3.73
C ALA A 486 -24.51 -25.61 -4.36
N VAL A 487 -25.78 -25.20 -4.25
CA VAL A 487 -26.89 -25.88 -4.92
C VAL A 487 -26.80 -25.57 -6.41
N LEU A 488 -26.59 -26.60 -7.23
CA LEU A 488 -26.54 -26.47 -8.69
C LEU A 488 -27.96 -26.41 -9.26
N GLY A 489 -28.11 -25.69 -10.38
CA GLY A 489 -29.39 -25.46 -11.05
C GLY A 489 -29.76 -23.98 -11.11
N GLY A 490 -30.68 -23.63 -12.02
CA GLY A 490 -31.27 -22.29 -12.18
C GLY A 490 -30.28 -21.18 -12.56
N LYS A 491 -29.48 -20.72 -11.59
CA LYS A 491 -28.48 -19.65 -11.74
C LYS A 491 -27.03 -20.09 -11.50
N VAL A 492 -26.81 -21.27 -10.92
CA VAL A 492 -25.47 -21.77 -10.56
C VAL A 492 -25.18 -23.07 -11.30
N LYS A 493 -24.03 -23.15 -11.97
CA LYS A 493 -23.49 -24.37 -12.58
C LYS A 493 -21.97 -24.41 -12.38
N THR A 494 -21.37 -25.56 -12.62
CA THR A 494 -19.92 -25.72 -12.69
C THR A 494 -19.43 -25.56 -14.13
N VAL A 495 -18.20 -25.07 -14.32
CA VAL A 495 -17.48 -25.14 -15.61
C VAL A 495 -16.41 -26.25 -15.54
N THR A 496 -16.20 -26.94 -16.66
CA THR A 496 -15.15 -27.96 -16.77
C THR A 496 -13.78 -27.29 -16.95
N PHE A 497 -12.72 -28.02 -16.63
CA PHE A 497 -11.33 -27.58 -16.82
C PHE A 497 -10.52 -28.70 -17.48
N PRO A 498 -9.42 -28.37 -18.19
CA PRO A 498 -8.69 -29.34 -19.00
C PRO A 498 -8.02 -30.45 -18.19
N HIS A 499 -7.78 -31.58 -18.86
CA HIS A 499 -6.85 -32.59 -18.38
C HIS A 499 -5.40 -32.07 -18.45
N GLN A 500 -4.48 -32.79 -17.80
CA GLN A 500 -3.09 -32.37 -17.73
C GLN A 500 -2.47 -32.31 -19.13
N HIS A 501 -1.77 -31.21 -19.45
CA HIS A 501 -1.09 -30.97 -20.73
C HIS A 501 -1.98 -30.81 -21.97
N TYR A 502 -3.29 -30.60 -21.79
CA TYR A 502 -4.16 -30.11 -22.88
C TYR A 502 -3.56 -28.85 -23.52
N SER A 503 -3.57 -28.80 -24.86
CA SER A 503 -3.09 -27.64 -25.63
C SER A 503 -4.25 -26.96 -26.34
N ILE A 504 -4.43 -25.66 -26.09
CA ILE A 504 -5.34 -24.82 -26.85
C ILE A 504 -4.65 -24.37 -28.15
N LYS A 505 -5.37 -24.31 -29.27
CA LYS A 505 -4.80 -23.81 -30.54
C LYS A 505 -4.68 -22.29 -30.50
N ASN A 506 -3.74 -21.74 -31.26
CA ASN A 506 -3.66 -20.30 -31.52
C ASN A 506 -4.91 -19.80 -32.26
N ASN A 507 -5.27 -18.53 -32.08
CA ASN A 507 -6.46 -17.89 -32.66
C ASN A 507 -7.80 -18.58 -32.32
N THR A 508 -7.85 -19.40 -31.26
CA THR A 508 -9.09 -19.99 -30.77
C THR A 508 -9.96 -18.90 -30.17
N GLN A 509 -11.23 -18.83 -30.59
CA GLN A 509 -12.22 -17.95 -29.98
C GLN A 509 -12.54 -18.40 -28.55
N CYS A 510 -12.42 -17.47 -27.62
CA CYS A 510 -12.64 -17.66 -26.21
C CYS A 510 -13.47 -16.50 -25.64
N LEU A 511 -14.05 -16.74 -24.48
CA LEU A 511 -14.85 -15.79 -23.74
C LEU A 511 -14.19 -15.50 -22.39
N VAL A 512 -14.17 -14.22 -22.04
CA VAL A 512 -13.73 -13.73 -20.74
C VAL A 512 -14.86 -12.97 -20.07
N ALA A 513 -14.91 -12.99 -18.74
CA ALA A 513 -15.98 -12.37 -17.98
C ALA A 513 -15.57 -12.04 -16.54
N GLY A 514 -16.20 -11.02 -15.99
CA GLY A 514 -16.00 -10.58 -14.61
C GLY A 514 -16.80 -9.30 -14.30
N TRP A 515 -16.59 -8.78 -13.09
CA TRP A 515 -17.19 -7.52 -12.63
C TRP A 515 -16.11 -6.44 -12.44
N GLY A 516 -15.07 -6.52 -13.26
CA GLY A 516 -14.06 -5.47 -13.38
C GLY A 516 -14.64 -4.13 -13.80
N SER A 517 -13.86 -3.08 -13.55
CA SER A 517 -14.21 -1.74 -14.03
C SER A 517 -14.11 -1.68 -15.56
N THR A 518 -14.69 -0.64 -16.16
CA THR A 518 -14.53 -0.36 -17.59
C THR A 518 -13.93 1.02 -17.80
N LYS A 519 -13.45 1.28 -19.02
CA LYS A 519 -12.94 2.60 -19.46
C LYS A 519 -13.85 3.79 -19.09
N GLU A 520 -15.15 3.56 -18.93
CA GLU A 520 -16.15 4.60 -18.63
C GLU A 520 -16.68 4.57 -17.17
N ARG A 521 -16.45 3.49 -16.40
CA ARG A 521 -17.04 3.33 -15.06
C ARG A 521 -16.09 2.67 -14.06
N LYS A 522 -15.82 3.40 -12.96
CA LYS A 522 -14.95 3.00 -11.84
C LYS A 522 -15.49 1.83 -10.99
N THR A 523 -16.74 1.43 -11.17
CA THR A 523 -17.34 0.22 -10.57
C THR A 523 -18.45 -0.31 -11.48
N VAL A 524 -18.40 -1.58 -11.87
CA VAL A 524 -19.48 -2.22 -12.60
C VAL A 524 -20.16 -3.26 -11.71
N ASN A 525 -21.44 -3.02 -11.38
CA ASN A 525 -22.22 -3.96 -10.59
C ASN A 525 -22.70 -5.16 -11.40
N ASP A 526 -22.88 -5.03 -12.71
CA ASP A 526 -23.34 -6.09 -13.62
C ASP A 526 -22.17 -6.91 -14.18
N LEU A 527 -22.38 -8.21 -14.40
CA LEU A 527 -21.38 -9.09 -15.01
C LEU A 527 -21.17 -8.69 -16.48
N LEU A 528 -19.92 -8.39 -16.85
CA LEU A 528 -19.52 -8.11 -18.23
C LEU A 528 -18.85 -9.32 -18.87
N THR A 529 -18.81 -9.31 -20.20
CA THR A 529 -18.12 -10.33 -20.99
C THR A 529 -17.60 -9.78 -22.32
N SER A 530 -16.44 -10.27 -22.74
CA SER A 530 -15.85 -9.98 -24.05
C SER A 530 -15.42 -11.27 -24.74
N ASN A 531 -15.47 -11.28 -26.07
CA ASN A 531 -14.83 -12.30 -26.87
C ASN A 531 -13.35 -11.92 -27.06
N VAL A 532 -12.46 -12.90 -27.01
CA VAL A 532 -11.01 -12.75 -27.21
C VAL A 532 -10.45 -13.98 -27.93
N SER A 533 -9.44 -13.78 -28.78
CA SER A 533 -8.69 -14.85 -29.41
C SER A 533 -7.44 -15.19 -28.59
N THR A 534 -7.08 -16.47 -28.51
CA THR A 534 -5.74 -16.88 -28.05
C THR A 534 -4.65 -16.38 -29.00
N VAL A 535 -3.51 -15.96 -28.45
CA VAL A 535 -2.34 -15.46 -29.18
C VAL A 535 -1.22 -16.50 -29.06
N ASP A 536 -0.45 -16.69 -30.13
CA ASP A 536 0.71 -17.59 -30.10
C ASP A 536 1.72 -17.18 -29.01
N ILE A 537 2.37 -18.17 -28.39
CA ILE A 537 3.27 -17.94 -27.26
C ILE A 537 4.61 -17.29 -27.67
N HIS A 538 5.03 -17.40 -28.93
CA HIS A 538 6.16 -16.64 -29.48
C HIS A 538 5.74 -15.21 -29.77
N ASP A 539 4.64 -14.99 -30.50
CA ASP A 539 4.09 -13.64 -30.76
C ASP A 539 3.86 -12.86 -29.47
N CYS A 540 3.32 -13.54 -28.44
CA CYS A 540 3.12 -12.97 -27.13
C CYS A 540 4.43 -12.56 -26.45
N LYS A 541 5.47 -13.41 -26.49
CA LYS A 541 6.79 -13.06 -25.95
C LYS A 541 7.42 -11.88 -26.71
N GLU A 542 7.29 -11.83 -28.04
CA GLU A 542 7.83 -10.72 -28.83
C GLU A 542 7.07 -9.40 -28.61
N ALA A 543 5.75 -9.44 -28.45
CA ALA A 543 4.96 -8.27 -28.06
C ALA A 543 5.39 -7.74 -26.67
N TRP A 544 5.48 -8.63 -25.67
CA TRP A 544 5.91 -8.25 -24.31
C TRP A 544 7.37 -7.78 -24.23
N LYS A 545 8.29 -8.31 -25.06
CA LYS A 545 9.66 -7.78 -25.19
C LYS A 545 9.70 -6.35 -25.71
N LYS A 546 8.89 -6.04 -26.73
CA LYS A 546 8.88 -4.72 -27.40
C LYS A 546 8.39 -3.59 -26.49
N TYR A 547 7.56 -3.91 -25.50
CA TYR A 547 6.94 -2.94 -24.59
C TYR A 547 7.93 -2.24 -23.62
N LYS A 548 9.20 -2.67 -23.55
CA LYS A 548 10.34 -1.99 -22.88
C LYS A 548 10.22 -1.62 -21.39
N GLU A 549 9.11 -1.89 -20.70
CA GLU A 549 9.00 -1.76 -19.25
C GLU A 549 9.10 -3.12 -18.52
N ASN A 550 10.25 -3.36 -17.89
CA ASN A 550 10.46 -4.24 -16.73
C ASN A 550 10.06 -5.74 -16.76
N ILE A 551 9.50 -6.29 -17.84
CA ILE A 551 9.31 -7.75 -18.01
C ILE A 551 10.23 -8.28 -19.11
N THR A 552 11.45 -8.67 -18.72
CA THR A 552 12.45 -9.27 -19.63
C THR A 552 12.12 -10.71 -20.04
N ARG A 553 11.26 -11.41 -19.28
CA ARG A 553 10.84 -12.80 -19.56
C ARG A 553 9.46 -13.07 -18.98
N LEU A 554 8.55 -13.57 -19.82
CA LEU A 554 7.25 -14.07 -19.36
C LEU A 554 7.40 -15.38 -18.54
N PRO A 555 6.56 -15.59 -17.52
CA PRO A 555 6.56 -16.82 -16.71
C PRO A 555 6.23 -18.08 -17.53
N PRO A 556 6.62 -19.27 -17.05
CA PRO A 556 6.14 -20.53 -17.59
C PRO A 556 4.66 -20.76 -17.25
N ASN A 557 4.03 -21.73 -17.92
CA ASN A 557 2.65 -22.18 -17.65
C ASN A 557 1.59 -21.07 -17.84
N ILE A 558 1.67 -20.33 -18.94
CA ILE A 558 0.73 -19.27 -19.30
C ILE A 558 0.05 -19.50 -20.65
N ILE A 559 -1.12 -18.90 -20.81
CA ILE A 559 -1.82 -18.68 -22.08
C ILE A 559 -1.87 -17.16 -22.31
N CYS A 560 -1.72 -16.74 -23.56
CA CYS A 560 -1.95 -15.36 -23.96
C CYS A 560 -3.26 -15.24 -24.74
N ALA A 561 -4.10 -14.25 -24.44
CA ALA A 561 -5.34 -13.99 -25.19
C ALA A 561 -5.79 -12.53 -25.06
N GLY A 562 -6.55 -12.03 -26.05
CA GLY A 562 -7.06 -10.66 -26.05
C GLY A 562 -5.96 -9.60 -26.08
N GLY A 563 -6.34 -8.32 -26.08
CA GLY A 563 -5.45 -7.15 -25.94
C GLY A 563 -4.51 -6.84 -27.11
N TYR A 564 -4.07 -7.85 -27.87
CA TYR A 564 -3.14 -7.73 -29.00
C TYR A 564 -3.88 -7.67 -30.34
N LYS A 565 -3.83 -6.53 -31.03
CA LYS A 565 -4.53 -6.24 -32.30
C LYS A 565 -6.03 -6.57 -32.27
N GLN A 566 -6.63 -6.56 -31.09
CA GLN A 566 -8.00 -6.98 -30.83
C GLN A 566 -8.75 -5.91 -30.05
N ASN A 567 -10.01 -5.67 -30.41
CA ASN A 567 -10.88 -4.68 -29.78
C ASN A 567 -11.49 -5.19 -28.45
N GLY A 568 -10.79 -6.02 -27.68
CA GLY A 568 -11.27 -6.59 -26.41
C GLY A 568 -10.18 -7.31 -25.62
N GLY A 569 -10.31 -7.37 -24.30
CA GLY A 569 -9.30 -7.96 -23.41
C GLY A 569 -9.72 -7.99 -21.93
N VAL A 570 -8.94 -8.70 -21.11
CA VAL A 570 -9.10 -8.80 -19.64
C VAL A 570 -8.17 -7.88 -18.90
N CYS A 571 -8.61 -7.44 -17.73
CA CYS A 571 -7.85 -6.54 -16.91
C CYS A 571 -8.43 -6.63 -15.41
N LEU A 572 -8.77 -5.56 -14.65
CA LEU A 572 -8.89 -5.46 -13.15
C LEU A 572 -10.18 -6.02 -12.63
N GLY A 573 -10.20 -6.60 -11.43
CA GLY A 573 -11.42 -7.15 -10.81
C GLY A 573 -11.89 -8.41 -11.52
N ASP A 574 -11.57 -8.54 -12.80
CA ASP A 574 -11.62 -9.76 -13.60
C ASP A 574 -10.44 -10.69 -13.31
N SER A 575 -9.37 -10.20 -12.65
CA SER A 575 -8.33 -11.03 -12.01
C SER A 575 -8.93 -12.25 -11.32
N GLY A 576 -8.39 -13.44 -11.59
CA GLY A 576 -8.94 -14.70 -11.09
C GLY A 576 -10.19 -15.22 -11.83
N GLY A 577 -10.80 -14.44 -12.72
CA GLY A 577 -11.85 -14.89 -13.62
C GLY A 577 -11.35 -15.90 -14.66
N PRO A 578 -12.26 -16.62 -15.35
CA PRO A 578 -11.89 -17.64 -16.32
C PRO A 578 -11.65 -17.07 -17.73
N LEU A 579 -10.70 -17.67 -18.44
CA LEU A 579 -10.68 -17.73 -19.90
C LEU A 579 -11.37 -19.02 -20.34
N VAL A 580 -12.53 -18.91 -20.99
CA VAL A 580 -13.36 -20.04 -21.41
C VAL A 580 -13.27 -20.23 -22.92
N CYS A 581 -12.69 -21.34 -23.35
CA CYS A 581 -12.60 -21.72 -24.77
C CYS A 581 -13.30 -23.08 -24.93
N ASN A 582 -14.08 -23.28 -25.99
CA ASN A 582 -14.81 -24.55 -26.22
C ASN A 582 -15.63 -25.04 -25.00
N SER A 583 -16.31 -24.10 -24.32
CA SER A 583 -17.07 -24.34 -23.07
C SER A 583 -16.27 -24.84 -21.85
N MET A 584 -14.94 -24.75 -21.90
CA MET A 584 -14.02 -25.19 -20.85
C MET A 584 -13.19 -24.02 -20.34
N ALA A 585 -13.03 -23.88 -19.02
CA ALA A 585 -12.10 -22.92 -18.43
C ALA A 585 -10.67 -23.42 -18.64
N VAL A 586 -9.93 -22.82 -19.57
CA VAL A 586 -8.54 -23.20 -19.91
C VAL A 586 -7.50 -22.31 -19.24
N GLY A 587 -7.86 -21.08 -18.89
CA GLY A 587 -6.97 -20.11 -18.24
C GLY A 587 -7.63 -19.36 -17.09
N ILE A 588 -6.81 -18.77 -16.21
CA ILE A 588 -7.21 -17.86 -15.13
C ILE A 588 -6.59 -16.50 -15.38
N VAL A 589 -7.37 -15.41 -15.36
CA VAL A 589 -6.83 -14.04 -15.52
C VAL A 589 -5.76 -13.78 -14.45
N SER A 590 -4.53 -13.51 -14.89
CA SER A 590 -3.38 -13.33 -13.99
C SER A 590 -2.84 -11.89 -14.04
N PHE A 591 -2.45 -11.37 -15.20
CA PHE A 591 -2.03 -9.98 -15.33
C PHE A 591 -2.12 -9.42 -16.76
N SER A 592 -2.10 -8.09 -16.84
CA SER A 592 -2.27 -7.27 -18.03
C SER A 592 -1.25 -6.11 -18.02
N ILE A 593 -1.24 -5.30 -19.08
CA ILE A 593 -0.54 -4.01 -19.14
C ILE A 593 -1.23 -2.97 -18.22
N LYS A 594 -0.45 -2.12 -17.53
CA LYS A 594 -0.98 -1.03 -16.70
C LYS A 594 -1.91 -0.11 -17.51
N GLY A 595 -3.03 0.28 -16.91
CA GLY A 595 -3.97 1.25 -17.50
C GLY A 595 -4.72 0.80 -18.77
N CYS A 596 -4.66 -0.49 -19.13
CA CYS A 596 -5.44 -1.11 -20.20
C CYS A 596 -5.40 -0.34 -21.54
N LYS A 597 -4.20 0.06 -21.95
CA LYS A 597 -3.98 0.60 -23.29
C LYS A 597 -3.71 -0.56 -24.27
N TYR A 598 -4.79 -1.08 -24.85
CA TYR A 598 -4.75 -1.95 -26.04
C TYR A 598 -4.73 -1.09 -27.30
N PRO A 599 -3.98 -1.47 -28.35
CA PRO A 599 -3.92 -2.85 -28.86
C PRO A 599 -2.53 -3.55 -28.85
N ASP A 600 -1.54 -3.09 -28.08
CA ASP A 600 -0.13 -3.43 -28.37
C ASP A 600 0.42 -4.71 -27.72
N VAL A 601 -0.17 -5.23 -26.64
CA VAL A 601 0.31 -6.46 -25.94
C VAL A 601 -0.82 -7.40 -25.49
N PRO A 602 -0.64 -8.74 -25.52
CA PRO A 602 -1.66 -9.68 -25.07
C PRO A 602 -1.84 -9.74 -23.55
N ASN A 603 -3.03 -10.14 -23.08
CA ASN A 603 -3.24 -10.44 -21.66
C ASN A 603 -2.69 -11.82 -21.27
N ILE A 604 -2.22 -11.95 -20.02
CA ILE A 604 -1.60 -13.16 -19.49
C ILE A 604 -2.54 -13.89 -18.54
N PHE A 605 -2.72 -15.19 -18.81
CA PHE A 605 -3.54 -16.10 -18.03
C PHE A 605 -2.70 -17.28 -17.53
N THR A 606 -2.96 -17.77 -16.32
CA THR A 606 -2.37 -19.03 -15.83
C THR A 606 -2.99 -20.22 -16.56
N ASP A 607 -2.17 -21.09 -17.16
CA ASP A 607 -2.61 -22.28 -17.90
C ASP A 607 -3.10 -23.39 -16.95
N ILE A 608 -4.41 -23.63 -16.93
CA ILE A 608 -5.03 -24.60 -16.01
C ILE A 608 -4.59 -26.03 -16.33
N SER A 609 -4.24 -26.34 -17.59
CA SER A 609 -3.76 -27.69 -17.99
C SER A 609 -2.47 -28.09 -17.28
N LYS A 610 -1.65 -27.12 -16.88
CA LYS A 610 -0.39 -27.36 -16.17
C LYS A 610 -0.64 -27.67 -14.69
N HIS A 611 -1.77 -27.21 -14.15
CA HIS A 611 -2.18 -27.38 -12.75
C HIS A 611 -3.24 -28.47 -12.51
N ALA A 612 -3.77 -29.11 -13.56
CA ALA A 612 -4.86 -30.10 -13.46
C ALA A 612 -4.63 -31.22 -12.42
N ARG A 613 -3.41 -31.77 -12.32
CA ARG A 613 -3.04 -32.74 -11.27
C ARG A 613 -3.08 -32.14 -9.86
N TRP A 614 -2.56 -30.93 -9.69
CA TRP A 614 -2.56 -30.23 -8.40
C TRP A 614 -3.98 -29.89 -7.93
N ILE A 615 -4.85 -29.42 -8.83
CA ILE A 615 -6.27 -29.14 -8.53
C ILE A 615 -6.95 -30.41 -8.00
N LYS A 616 -6.85 -31.52 -8.75
CA LYS A 616 -7.43 -32.82 -8.35
C LYS A 616 -6.87 -33.33 -7.02
N ALA A 617 -5.58 -33.14 -6.75
CA ALA A 617 -4.96 -33.53 -5.49
C ALA A 617 -5.45 -32.69 -4.30
N MET A 618 -5.61 -31.37 -4.46
CA MET A 618 -6.10 -30.50 -3.38
C MET A 618 -7.58 -30.74 -3.07
N MET A 619 -8.42 -31.02 -4.09
CA MET A 619 -9.83 -31.36 -3.88
C MET A 619 -10.02 -32.62 -3.01
N LYS A 620 -9.15 -33.63 -3.16
CA LYS A 620 -9.17 -34.88 -2.38
C LYS A 620 -8.64 -34.75 -0.94
N LYS A 621 -7.79 -33.75 -0.66
CA LYS A 621 -6.99 -33.68 0.58
C LYS A 621 -7.79 -33.40 1.88
N LYS A 622 -9.10 -33.21 1.78
CA LYS A 622 -10.04 -33.00 2.91
C LYS A 622 -11.43 -33.59 2.62
N GLU A 623 -11.46 -34.75 1.96
CA GLU A 623 -12.64 -35.65 1.96
C GLU A 623 -12.49 -36.80 2.99
N THR A 624 -11.29 -36.92 3.57
CA THR A 624 -10.99 -37.49 4.89
C THR A 624 -10.86 -36.37 5.92
#